data_AF-A0A061F5N7-F1
#
_entry.id   AF-A0A061F5N7-F1
#
_cell.length_a   1.000
_cell.length_b   1.000
_cell.length_c   1.000
_cell.angle_alpha   90.00
_cell.angle_beta   90.00
_cell.angle_gamma   90.00
#
_symmetry.space_group_name_H-M   'P 1'
#
loop_
_entity.id
_entity.type
_entity.pdbx_description
1 polymer ?
#
loop_
_entity_poly.entity_id
_entity_poly.type
_entity_poly.pdbx_seq_one_letter_code
_entity_poly.pdbx_strand_id
1 'polypeptide(L)'
;MISVMGDNRFSRKDCVMKKQSFVEGKKRERGKEDPEINAMFDAVKRRRKVEKSSEEISLFVEKVLAELTIVAEDDAQLNREGRTAISKLKKLPFLTEVLSKKSFQLQFLDHGVLTLLKNWLEPLPDGSLPNANIRGAVLNILADFPIDLEQHYQREQFKRSGLGRAIMFLSKYEEETVSNRRVAKDLIDRWSRSIFNKSTRFSDLRNDDDIHVPVMKKPVSKPAMVEVKACDLDVSVAKEHKLSRPSSLRQHVTRPEPASLVYTVRPQSKYNPEIARTSARQQEVHGDSHQRIEQRLKQLKATRKKPLQAAKLSAEGRRVLLSV
;
A
#
# COMPACT_ATOMS: atom_id res chain seq x y z
N MET A 1 93.07 -8.89 -47.45
CA MET A 1 93.36 -7.47 -47.15
C MET A 1 92.30 -6.98 -46.18
N ILE A 2 92.77 -6.60 -44.99
CA ILE A 2 92.06 -6.28 -43.75
C ILE A 2 91.42 -4.87 -43.91
N SER A 3 90.09 -4.78 -43.92
CA SER A 3 89.26 -4.28 -42.80
C SER A 3 89.88 -3.11 -42.04
N VAL A 4 89.45 -1.88 -42.34
CA VAL A 4 89.80 -0.70 -41.54
C VAL A 4 88.51 -0.08 -41.02
N MET A 5 88.26 -0.35 -39.73
CA MET A 5 87.53 0.48 -38.79
C MET A 5 88.01 1.93 -38.96
N GLY A 6 87.15 2.89 -39.24
CA GLY A 6 86.29 3.49 -38.23
C GLY A 6 86.84 4.88 -37.93
N ASP A 7 86.07 5.92 -38.22
CA ASP A 7 85.96 7.02 -37.27
C ASP A 7 84.68 7.80 -37.49
N ASN A 8 83.94 7.91 -36.40
CA ASN A 8 82.66 8.54 -36.28
C ASN A 8 82.87 9.80 -35.43
N ARG A 9 82.46 10.95 -35.96
CA ARG A 9 81.78 12.07 -35.26
C ARG A 9 81.97 13.34 -36.06
N PHE A 10 80.87 13.92 -36.57
CA PHE A 10 80.38 15.18 -35.99
C PHE A 10 78.97 15.55 -36.49
N SER A 11 78.12 15.88 -35.51
CA SER A 11 77.00 16.83 -35.53
C SER A 11 75.83 16.63 -36.51
N ARG A 12 74.60 16.47 -35.97
CA ARG A 12 73.60 17.54 -35.70
C ARG A 12 73.19 18.26 -37.00
N LYS A 13 71.93 18.49 -37.35
CA LYS A 13 70.64 18.43 -36.65
C LYS A 13 69.58 18.80 -37.71
N ASP A 14 68.35 18.36 -37.45
CA ASP A 14 67.09 19.03 -37.75
C ASP A 14 66.58 19.22 -39.20
N CYS A 15 65.30 18.82 -39.36
CA CYS A 15 64.18 19.68 -39.77
C CYS A 15 63.37 19.24 -41.02
N VAL A 16 62.25 18.57 -40.72
CA VAL A 16 60.87 18.88 -41.16
C VAL A 16 60.51 18.85 -42.65
N MET A 17 59.78 17.77 -42.98
CA MET A 17 58.50 17.68 -43.72
C MET A 17 58.29 18.51 -45.00
N LYS A 18 58.09 17.79 -46.13
CA LYS A 18 56.95 18.05 -47.03
C LYS A 18 56.56 16.84 -47.91
N LYS A 19 55.35 16.37 -47.64
CA LYS A 19 54.30 15.74 -48.47
C LYS A 19 54.63 15.04 -49.81
N GLN A 20 54.00 13.86 -49.90
CA GLN A 20 53.31 13.24 -51.04
C GLN A 20 54.15 12.57 -52.13
N SER A 21 54.10 11.23 -52.15
CA SER A 21 53.46 10.50 -53.25
C SER A 21 53.37 8.99 -52.96
N PHE A 22 52.33 8.39 -53.57
CA PHE A 22 52.24 6.99 -53.98
C PHE A 22 52.06 5.91 -52.90
N VAL A 23 50.79 5.51 -52.69
CA VAL A 23 50.42 4.27 -52.00
C VAL A 23 49.82 3.32 -53.02
N GLU A 24 50.54 2.24 -53.30
CA GLU A 24 50.02 1.06 -53.96
C GLU A 24 50.03 -0.10 -52.96
N GLY A 25 48.96 -0.91 -52.96
CA GLY A 25 48.94 -2.23 -52.32
C GLY A 25 48.29 -2.32 -50.94
N LYS A 26 46.97 -2.54 -50.91
CA LYS A 26 46.33 -3.76 -50.36
C LYS A 26 44.83 -3.50 -50.21
N LYS A 27 44.06 -4.08 -51.14
CA LYS A 27 42.63 -4.34 -50.97
C LYS A 27 42.48 -5.21 -49.70
N ARG A 28 42.20 -4.59 -48.55
CA ARG A 28 41.66 -5.29 -47.39
C ARG A 28 40.19 -5.55 -47.72
N GLU A 29 39.85 -6.82 -47.90
CA GLU A 29 38.47 -7.27 -48.05
C GLU A 29 37.62 -6.63 -46.94
N ARG A 30 36.60 -5.86 -47.35
CA ARG A 30 35.58 -5.34 -46.43
C ARG A 30 34.96 -6.53 -45.73
N GLY A 31 34.83 -6.38 -44.41
CA GLY A 31 34.43 -7.42 -43.48
C GLY A 31 33.31 -8.29 -44.02
N LYS A 32 33.58 -9.60 -44.07
CA LYS A 32 32.51 -10.57 -44.01
C LYS A 32 31.83 -10.31 -42.67
N GLU A 33 30.61 -9.81 -42.71
CA GLU A 33 29.74 -9.87 -41.54
C GLU A 33 29.68 -11.35 -41.16
N ASP A 34 30.32 -11.71 -40.04
CA ASP A 34 30.37 -13.10 -39.61
C ASP A 34 28.93 -13.60 -39.51
N PRO A 35 28.53 -14.61 -40.31
CA PRO A 35 27.14 -15.07 -40.36
C PRO A 35 26.67 -15.57 -38.98
N GLU A 36 27.62 -15.93 -38.12
CA GLU A 36 27.41 -16.33 -36.73
C GLU A 36 27.04 -15.15 -35.82
N ILE A 37 27.62 -13.96 -36.03
CA ILE A 37 27.28 -12.73 -35.29
C ILE A 37 25.90 -12.24 -35.74
N ASN A 38 25.62 -12.23 -37.05
CA ASN A 38 24.29 -11.89 -37.56
C ASN A 38 23.22 -12.89 -37.10
N ALA A 39 23.53 -14.19 -37.04
CA ALA A 39 22.63 -15.19 -36.48
C ALA A 39 22.37 -14.98 -34.98
N MET A 40 23.36 -14.54 -34.20
CA MET A 40 23.18 -14.15 -32.81
C MET A 40 22.27 -12.92 -32.67
N PHE A 41 22.47 -11.88 -33.48
CA PHE A 41 21.59 -10.70 -33.49
C PHE A 41 20.16 -11.02 -33.95
N ASP A 42 20.01 -11.92 -34.93
CA ASP A 42 18.71 -12.37 -35.40
C ASP A 42 18.01 -13.29 -34.40
N ALA A 43 18.74 -14.08 -33.62
CA ALA A 43 18.18 -14.84 -32.50
C ALA A 43 17.72 -13.91 -31.37
N VAL A 44 18.46 -12.82 -31.10
CA VAL A 44 18.05 -11.78 -30.14
C VAL A 44 16.84 -10.97 -30.66
N LYS A 45 16.79 -10.64 -31.96
CA LYS A 45 15.62 -10.02 -32.60
C LYS A 45 14.41 -10.96 -32.63
N ARG A 46 14.61 -12.25 -32.89
CA ARG A 46 13.55 -13.28 -32.84
C ARG A 46 13.05 -13.49 -31.41
N ARG A 47 13.92 -13.44 -30.40
CA ARG A 47 13.52 -13.44 -28.98
C ARG A 47 12.77 -12.16 -28.58
N ARG A 48 13.12 -11.00 -29.15
CA ARG A 48 12.36 -9.74 -29.00
C ARG A 48 11.03 -9.72 -29.77
N LYS A 49 10.82 -10.61 -30.76
CA LYS A 49 9.58 -10.71 -31.56
C LYS A 49 8.56 -11.70 -30.98
N VAL A 50 8.83 -12.29 -29.81
CA VAL A 50 7.90 -13.21 -29.11
C VAL A 50 7.22 -12.53 -27.90
N GLU A 51 7.45 -11.24 -27.69
CA GLU A 51 6.52 -10.40 -26.93
C GLU A 51 5.42 -9.99 -27.92
N LYS A 52 4.19 -10.50 -27.74
CA LYS A 52 3.02 -10.05 -28.50
C LYS A 52 3.04 -8.53 -28.59
N SER A 53 2.77 -7.98 -29.78
CA SER A 53 2.72 -6.53 -29.94
C SER A 53 1.74 -5.93 -28.94
N SER A 54 1.98 -4.70 -28.48
CA SER A 54 1.09 -4.03 -27.52
C SER A 54 -0.36 -4.00 -28.03
N GLU A 55 -0.54 -3.89 -29.35
CA GLU A 55 -1.83 -3.94 -30.03
C GLU A 55 -2.47 -5.33 -29.96
N GLU A 56 -1.71 -6.41 -30.20
CA GLU A 56 -2.21 -7.78 -30.04
C GLU A 56 -2.65 -8.07 -28.60
N ILE A 57 -1.94 -7.52 -27.61
CA ILE A 57 -2.29 -7.67 -26.19
C ILE A 57 -3.60 -6.94 -25.90
N SER A 58 -3.76 -5.71 -26.39
CA SER A 58 -4.99 -4.92 -26.21
C SER A 58 -6.19 -5.64 -26.85
N LEU A 59 -6.07 -6.09 -28.10
CA LEU A 59 -7.12 -6.87 -28.79
C LEU A 59 -7.48 -8.16 -28.05
N PHE A 60 -6.48 -8.85 -27.47
CA PHE A 60 -6.71 -10.03 -26.65
C PHE A 60 -7.49 -9.68 -25.38
N VAL A 61 -7.12 -8.61 -24.69
CA VAL A 61 -7.79 -8.15 -23.46
C VAL A 61 -9.24 -7.74 -23.76
N GLU A 62 -9.49 -6.99 -24.82
CA GLU A 62 -10.83 -6.62 -25.26
C GLU A 62 -11.69 -7.85 -25.56
N LYS A 63 -11.14 -8.83 -26.28
CA LYS A 63 -11.85 -10.07 -26.59
C LYS A 63 -12.22 -10.84 -25.32
N VAL A 64 -11.29 -10.97 -24.38
CA VAL A 64 -11.53 -11.64 -23.10
C VAL A 64 -12.60 -10.90 -22.29
N LEU A 65 -12.53 -9.56 -22.24
CA LEU A 65 -13.49 -8.76 -21.51
C LEU A 65 -14.91 -8.89 -22.11
N ALA A 66 -15.03 -8.85 -23.43
CA ALA A 66 -16.29 -9.06 -24.14
C ALA A 66 -16.87 -10.45 -23.85
N GLU A 67 -16.06 -11.50 -23.95
CA GLU A 67 -16.49 -12.88 -23.65
C GLU A 67 -17.01 -13.01 -22.21
N LEU A 68 -16.29 -12.45 -21.23
CA LEU A 68 -16.69 -12.52 -19.82
C LEU A 68 -17.91 -11.64 -19.50
N THR A 69 -18.13 -10.57 -20.25
CA THR A 69 -19.31 -9.71 -20.13
C THR A 69 -20.55 -10.45 -20.63
N ILE A 70 -20.46 -11.08 -21.81
CA ILE A 70 -21.53 -11.93 -22.36
C ILE A 70 -21.89 -13.04 -21.38
N VAL A 71 -20.89 -13.69 -20.78
CA VAL A 71 -21.13 -14.74 -19.77
C VAL A 71 -21.91 -14.22 -18.56
N ALA A 72 -21.65 -12.98 -18.11
CA ALA A 72 -22.37 -12.39 -17.00
C ALA A 72 -23.83 -12.04 -17.39
N GLU A 73 -24.02 -11.50 -18.60
CA GLU A 73 -25.32 -11.15 -19.17
C GLU A 73 -26.19 -12.37 -19.43
N ASP A 74 -25.62 -13.44 -20.02
CA ASP A 74 -26.30 -14.71 -20.27
C ASP A 74 -26.84 -15.31 -18.98
N ASP A 75 -26.02 -15.34 -17.92
CA ASP A 75 -26.47 -15.85 -16.62
C ASP A 75 -27.57 -14.96 -16.01
N ALA A 76 -27.52 -13.64 -16.21
CA ALA A 76 -28.59 -12.74 -15.75
C ALA A 76 -29.89 -12.96 -16.55
N GLN A 77 -29.78 -13.22 -17.85
CA GLN A 77 -30.91 -13.54 -18.71
C GLN A 77 -31.53 -14.90 -18.36
N LEU A 78 -30.71 -15.94 -18.17
CA LEU A 78 -31.18 -17.25 -17.71
C LEU A 78 -31.89 -17.15 -16.35
N ASN A 79 -31.37 -16.35 -15.43
CA ASN A 79 -32.02 -16.11 -14.14
C ASN A 79 -33.38 -15.41 -14.31
N ARG A 80 -33.48 -14.42 -15.20
CA ARG A 80 -34.75 -13.75 -15.53
C ARG A 80 -35.78 -14.72 -16.14
N GLU A 81 -35.32 -15.71 -16.89
CA GLU A 81 -36.15 -16.79 -17.45
C GLU A 81 -36.48 -17.90 -16.43
N GLY A 82 -35.98 -17.81 -15.19
CA GLY A 82 -36.15 -18.85 -14.16
C GLY A 82 -35.34 -20.13 -14.43
N ARG A 83 -34.33 -20.06 -15.31
CA ARG A 83 -33.44 -21.17 -15.66
C ARG A 83 -32.16 -21.11 -14.83
N THR A 84 -31.55 -22.28 -14.64
CA THR A 84 -30.28 -22.39 -13.89
C THR A 84 -29.13 -21.74 -14.66
N ALA A 85 -28.55 -20.70 -14.06
CA ALA A 85 -27.38 -19.98 -14.57
C ALA A 85 -26.09 -20.67 -14.07
N ILE A 86 -25.29 -21.21 -15.01
CA ILE A 86 -24.05 -21.95 -14.70
C ILE A 86 -22.84 -21.43 -15.47
N SER A 87 -23.01 -20.44 -16.34
CA SER A 87 -21.97 -19.98 -17.26
C SER A 87 -20.84 -19.27 -16.52
N LYS A 88 -21.15 -18.41 -15.54
CA LYS A 88 -20.12 -17.76 -14.69
C LYS A 88 -19.32 -18.80 -13.91
N LEU A 89 -19.97 -19.83 -13.36
CA LEU A 89 -19.28 -20.91 -12.63
C LEU A 89 -18.30 -21.66 -13.53
N LYS A 90 -18.70 -21.99 -14.77
CA LYS A 90 -17.84 -22.68 -15.74
C LYS A 90 -16.64 -21.84 -16.17
N LYS A 91 -16.82 -20.51 -16.30
CA LYS A 91 -15.77 -19.59 -16.76
C LYS A 91 -14.92 -19.01 -15.63
N LEU A 92 -15.27 -19.27 -14.36
CA LEU A 92 -14.53 -18.78 -13.20
C LEU A 92 -13.03 -19.17 -13.18
N PRO A 93 -12.63 -20.41 -13.55
CA PRO A 93 -11.21 -20.76 -13.61
C PRO A 93 -10.46 -19.95 -14.66
N PHE A 94 -11.09 -19.74 -15.83
CA PHE A 94 -10.53 -18.93 -16.91
C PHE A 94 -10.38 -17.46 -16.51
N LEU A 95 -11.41 -16.87 -15.89
CA LEU A 95 -11.37 -15.52 -15.33
C LEU A 95 -10.17 -15.36 -14.37
N THR A 96 -10.03 -16.30 -13.43
CA THR A 96 -8.97 -16.26 -12.41
C THR A 96 -7.58 -16.38 -13.04
N GLU A 97 -7.41 -17.31 -13.99
CA GLU A 97 -6.13 -17.50 -14.67
C GLU A 97 -5.71 -16.26 -15.45
N VAL A 98 -6.60 -15.67 -16.23
CA VAL A 98 -6.25 -14.54 -17.09
C VAL A 98 -6.01 -13.27 -16.27
N LEU A 99 -6.83 -13.00 -15.24
CA LEU A 99 -6.69 -11.82 -14.39
C LEU A 99 -5.53 -11.91 -13.38
N SER A 100 -5.05 -13.12 -13.08
CA SER A 100 -3.86 -13.31 -12.23
C SER A 100 -2.54 -12.93 -12.93
N LYS A 101 -2.54 -12.84 -14.27
CA LYS A 101 -1.33 -12.55 -15.06
C LYS A 101 -0.97 -11.07 -14.96
N LYS A 102 0.06 -10.75 -14.16
CA LYS A 102 0.57 -9.39 -13.93
C LYS A 102 0.84 -8.59 -15.21
N SER A 103 1.30 -9.24 -16.27
CA SER A 103 1.55 -8.60 -17.58
C SER A 103 0.30 -7.99 -18.22
N PHE A 104 -0.89 -8.50 -17.89
CA PHE A 104 -2.15 -8.03 -18.46
C PHE A 104 -2.96 -7.13 -17.52
N GLN A 105 -2.62 -7.09 -16.22
CA GLN A 105 -3.44 -6.40 -15.22
C GLN A 105 -3.63 -4.90 -15.52
N LEU A 106 -2.58 -4.21 -15.94
CA LEU A 106 -2.69 -2.80 -16.31
C LEU A 106 -3.61 -2.59 -17.52
N GLN A 107 -3.46 -3.42 -18.55
CA GLN A 107 -4.32 -3.38 -19.74
C GLN A 107 -5.78 -3.66 -19.38
N PHE A 108 -6.04 -4.64 -18.51
CA PHE A 108 -7.39 -4.90 -18.00
C PHE A 108 -7.98 -3.70 -17.25
N LEU A 109 -7.19 -2.97 -16.47
CA LEU A 109 -7.65 -1.74 -15.81
C LEU A 109 -8.03 -0.68 -16.83
N ASP A 110 -7.20 -0.47 -17.86
CA ASP A 110 -7.45 0.52 -18.91
C ASP A 110 -8.72 0.21 -19.72
N HIS A 111 -9.00 -1.06 -19.96
CA HIS A 111 -10.21 -1.53 -20.66
C HIS A 111 -11.45 -1.68 -19.76
N GLY A 112 -11.40 -1.30 -18.49
CA GLY A 112 -12.60 -1.23 -17.63
C GLY A 112 -13.01 -2.55 -16.96
N VAL A 113 -12.05 -3.43 -16.66
CA VAL A 113 -12.29 -4.70 -15.93
C VAL A 113 -13.04 -4.52 -14.61
N LEU A 114 -12.91 -3.37 -13.95
CA LEU A 114 -13.59 -3.09 -12.68
C LEU A 114 -15.11 -3.13 -12.81
N THR A 115 -15.65 -2.67 -13.95
CA THR A 115 -17.08 -2.71 -14.24
C THR A 115 -17.55 -4.15 -14.46
N LEU A 116 -16.75 -4.96 -15.17
CA LEU A 116 -17.02 -6.38 -15.33
C LEU A 116 -17.06 -7.10 -13.97
N LEU A 117 -16.05 -6.89 -13.12
CA LEU A 117 -15.99 -7.52 -11.80
C LEU A 117 -17.13 -7.05 -10.90
N LYS A 118 -17.57 -5.79 -11.02
CA LYS A 118 -18.78 -5.31 -10.36
C LYS A 118 -20.01 -6.10 -10.81
N ASN A 119 -20.19 -6.33 -12.11
CA ASN A 119 -21.33 -7.10 -12.65
C ASN A 119 -21.29 -8.58 -12.23
N TRP A 120 -20.10 -9.14 -11.99
CA TRP A 120 -19.95 -10.51 -11.46
C TRP A 120 -20.31 -10.63 -9.98
N LEU A 121 -20.35 -9.52 -9.23
CA LEU A 121 -20.65 -9.48 -7.80
C LEU A 121 -22.06 -8.96 -7.49
N GLU A 122 -22.68 -8.24 -8.41
CA GLU A 122 -23.99 -7.63 -8.23
C GLU A 122 -25.09 -8.71 -8.04
N PRO A 123 -26.13 -8.44 -7.22
CA PRO A 123 -27.28 -9.34 -7.14
C PRO A 123 -27.87 -9.62 -8.52
N LEU A 124 -28.31 -10.87 -8.73
CA LEU A 124 -29.02 -11.28 -9.92
C LEU A 124 -30.40 -10.60 -9.98
N PRO A 125 -31.09 -10.64 -11.14
CA PRO A 125 -32.42 -10.03 -11.29
C PRO A 125 -33.47 -10.49 -10.27
N ASP A 126 -33.33 -11.68 -9.71
CA ASP A 126 -34.16 -12.22 -8.62
C ASP A 126 -33.78 -11.69 -7.22
N GLY A 127 -32.74 -10.86 -7.11
CA GLY A 127 -32.20 -10.33 -5.86
C GLY A 127 -31.24 -11.27 -5.13
N SER A 128 -31.05 -12.50 -5.62
CA SER A 128 -30.09 -13.45 -5.05
C SER A 128 -28.66 -13.02 -5.35
N LEU A 129 -27.72 -13.40 -4.48
CA LEU A 129 -26.31 -13.14 -4.75
C LEU A 129 -25.68 -14.23 -5.61
N PRO A 130 -24.67 -13.87 -6.42
CA PRO A 130 -23.85 -14.86 -7.11
C PRO A 130 -23.26 -15.88 -6.12
N ASN A 131 -23.00 -17.08 -6.63
CA ASN A 131 -22.45 -18.18 -5.84
C ASN A 131 -21.26 -17.72 -4.97
N ALA A 132 -21.21 -18.18 -3.71
CA ALA A 132 -20.17 -17.79 -2.75
C ALA A 132 -18.73 -18.00 -3.26
N ASN A 133 -18.51 -19.02 -4.11
CA ASN A 133 -17.22 -19.29 -4.73
C ASN A 133 -16.85 -18.23 -5.78
N ILE A 134 -17.82 -17.76 -6.57
CA ILE A 134 -17.63 -16.64 -7.52
C ILE A 134 -17.25 -15.40 -6.73
N ARG A 135 -18.03 -15.06 -5.68
CA ARG A 135 -17.77 -13.91 -4.82
C ARG A 135 -16.36 -13.97 -4.22
N GLY A 136 -15.97 -15.11 -3.64
CA GLY A 136 -14.65 -15.29 -3.05
C GLY A 136 -13.51 -15.17 -4.06
N ALA A 137 -13.64 -15.79 -5.23
CA ALA A 137 -12.63 -15.70 -6.28
C ALA A 137 -12.45 -14.26 -6.80
N VAL A 138 -13.55 -13.54 -7.06
CA VAL A 138 -13.49 -12.13 -7.50
C VAL A 138 -12.88 -11.23 -6.42
N LEU A 139 -13.26 -11.42 -5.15
CA LEU A 139 -12.67 -10.66 -4.04
C LEU A 139 -11.15 -10.90 -3.92
N ASN A 140 -10.69 -12.14 -4.12
CA ASN A 140 -9.26 -12.46 -4.11
C ASN A 140 -8.53 -11.82 -5.29
N ILE A 141 -9.10 -11.86 -6.51
CA ILE A 141 -8.54 -11.17 -7.68
C ILE A 141 -8.38 -9.68 -7.40
N LEU A 142 -9.39 -9.04 -6.80
CA LEU A 142 -9.37 -7.63 -6.45
C LEU A 142 -8.34 -7.30 -5.36
N ALA A 143 -8.07 -8.24 -4.45
CA ALA A 143 -7.04 -8.07 -3.42
C ALA A 143 -5.62 -8.04 -4.00
N ASP A 144 -5.39 -8.77 -5.10
CA ASP A 144 -4.10 -8.88 -5.79
C ASP A 144 -3.91 -7.84 -6.91
N PHE A 145 -4.98 -7.18 -7.35
CA PHE A 145 -4.94 -6.23 -8.45
C PHE A 145 -4.23 -4.91 -8.06
N PRO A 146 -3.36 -4.36 -8.93
CA PRO A 146 -2.63 -3.12 -8.67
C PRO A 146 -3.51 -1.88 -8.89
N ILE A 147 -4.52 -1.70 -8.02
CA ILE A 147 -5.41 -0.54 -8.03
C ILE A 147 -4.80 0.53 -7.13
N ASP A 148 -4.13 1.51 -7.74
CA ASP A 148 -3.64 2.69 -7.05
C ASP A 148 -4.70 3.81 -7.14
N LEU A 149 -5.27 4.20 -5.99
CA LEU A 149 -6.29 5.26 -5.92
C LEU A 149 -5.70 6.62 -5.54
N GLU A 150 -4.37 6.74 -5.42
CA GLU A 150 -3.68 8.03 -5.30
C GLU A 150 -3.70 8.75 -6.66
N GLN A 151 -3.57 7.99 -7.75
CA GLN A 151 -3.67 8.52 -9.11
C GLN A 151 -5.09 8.97 -9.44
N HIS A 152 -5.25 10.22 -9.93
CA HIS A 152 -6.56 10.80 -10.22
C HIS A 152 -7.35 9.97 -11.25
N TYR A 153 -6.70 9.55 -12.34
CA TYR A 153 -7.35 8.78 -13.39
C TYR A 153 -7.92 7.45 -12.88
N GLN A 154 -7.11 6.65 -12.17
CA GLN A 154 -7.54 5.36 -11.64
C GLN A 154 -8.62 5.51 -10.57
N ARG A 155 -8.53 6.56 -9.73
CA ARG A 155 -9.58 6.91 -8.77
C ARG A 155 -10.91 7.20 -9.47
N GLU A 156 -10.88 7.92 -10.58
CA GLU A 156 -12.08 8.23 -11.35
C GLU A 156 -12.68 6.98 -12.00
N GLN A 157 -11.86 6.12 -12.62
CA GLN A 157 -12.31 4.83 -13.17
C GLN A 157 -12.92 3.93 -12.09
N PHE A 158 -12.29 3.85 -10.93
CA PHE A 158 -12.83 3.12 -9.78
C PHE A 158 -14.21 3.66 -9.35
N LYS A 159 -14.36 4.99 -9.26
CA LYS A 159 -15.66 5.62 -8.94
C LYS A 159 -16.71 5.34 -10.01
N ARG A 160 -16.37 5.49 -11.29
CA ARG A 160 -17.28 5.26 -12.43
C ARG A 160 -17.76 3.81 -12.50
N SER A 161 -16.89 2.84 -12.20
CA SER A 161 -17.25 1.42 -12.20
C SER A 161 -18.30 1.03 -11.15
N GLY A 162 -18.43 1.82 -10.08
CA GLY A 162 -19.34 1.50 -8.95
C GLY A 162 -18.89 0.30 -8.11
N LEU A 163 -17.70 -0.26 -8.34
CA LEU A 163 -17.20 -1.47 -7.68
C LEU A 163 -17.16 -1.33 -6.15
N GLY A 164 -16.72 -0.16 -5.65
CA GLY A 164 -16.65 0.09 -4.20
C GLY A 164 -18.01 -0.04 -3.50
N ARG A 165 -19.11 0.31 -4.17
CA ARG A 165 -20.47 0.14 -3.62
C ARG A 165 -20.87 -1.34 -3.54
N ALA A 166 -20.56 -2.12 -4.57
CA ALA A 166 -20.84 -3.56 -4.60
C ALA A 166 -20.08 -4.29 -3.48
N ILE A 167 -18.79 -3.99 -3.28
CA ILE A 167 -18.00 -4.61 -2.21
C ILE A 167 -18.48 -4.15 -0.82
N MET A 168 -18.85 -2.87 -0.68
CA MET A 168 -19.45 -2.37 0.56
C MET A 168 -20.75 -3.10 0.91
N PHE A 169 -21.58 -3.41 -0.08
CA PHE A 169 -22.77 -4.24 0.12
C PHE A 169 -22.39 -5.63 0.65
N LEU A 170 -21.46 -6.34 0.00
CA LEU A 170 -21.00 -7.67 0.44
C LEU A 170 -20.40 -7.68 1.85
N SER A 171 -19.69 -6.61 2.23
CA SER A 171 -19.09 -6.48 3.56
C SER A 171 -20.10 -6.38 4.71
N LYS A 172 -21.32 -5.90 4.39
CA LYS A 172 -22.42 -5.69 5.35
C LYS A 172 -23.50 -6.77 5.26
N TYR A 173 -23.53 -7.55 4.19
CA TYR A 173 -24.50 -8.61 3.99
C TYR A 173 -24.33 -9.71 5.05
N GLU A 174 -25.42 -10.11 5.72
CA GLU A 174 -25.39 -11.01 6.87
C GLU A 174 -25.05 -12.45 6.48
N GLU A 175 -25.65 -12.97 5.40
CA GLU A 175 -25.45 -14.35 4.90
C GLU A 175 -24.21 -14.50 3.99
N GLU A 176 -23.26 -13.57 4.04
CA GLU A 176 -21.95 -13.73 3.41
C GLU A 176 -21.08 -14.71 4.19
N THR A 177 -20.15 -15.40 3.52
CA THR A 177 -19.16 -16.22 4.23
C THR A 177 -18.23 -15.35 5.07
N VAL A 178 -17.78 -15.84 6.23
CA VAL A 178 -16.89 -15.07 7.13
C VAL A 178 -15.59 -14.71 6.43
N SER A 179 -15.03 -15.60 5.61
CA SER A 179 -13.82 -15.35 4.81
C SER A 179 -14.02 -14.22 3.81
N ASN A 180 -15.07 -14.28 2.98
CA ASN A 180 -15.34 -13.25 1.98
C ASN A 180 -15.60 -11.89 2.61
N ARG A 181 -16.34 -11.86 3.73
CA ARG A 181 -16.65 -10.62 4.45
C ARG A 181 -15.41 -9.94 5.00
N ARG A 182 -14.41 -10.71 5.47
CA ARG A 182 -13.12 -10.17 5.91
C ARG A 182 -12.38 -9.52 4.74
N VAL A 183 -12.23 -10.23 3.62
CA VAL A 183 -11.56 -9.70 2.42
C VAL A 183 -12.27 -8.44 1.90
N ALA A 184 -13.61 -8.45 1.85
CA ALA A 184 -14.39 -7.29 1.43
C ALA A 184 -14.17 -6.08 2.34
N LYS A 185 -14.14 -6.26 3.66
CA LYS A 185 -13.82 -5.18 4.62
C LYS A 185 -12.40 -4.65 4.42
N ASP A 186 -11.43 -5.53 4.27
CA ASP A 186 -10.03 -5.15 4.07
C ASP A 186 -9.84 -4.35 2.77
N LEU A 187 -10.55 -4.71 1.69
CA LEU A 187 -10.56 -3.96 0.44
C LEU A 187 -11.14 -2.55 0.60
N ILE A 188 -12.28 -2.43 1.28
CA ILE A 188 -12.92 -1.13 1.54
C ILE A 188 -12.01 -0.25 2.39
N ASP A 189 -11.39 -0.80 3.43
CA ASP A 189 -10.47 -0.07 4.29
C ASP A 189 -9.25 0.40 3.51
N ARG A 190 -8.64 -0.48 2.69
CA ARG A 190 -7.50 -0.12 1.84
C ARG A 190 -7.85 1.02 0.88
N TRP A 191 -8.96 0.91 0.16
CA TRP A 191 -9.35 1.88 -0.84
C TRP A 191 -9.82 3.20 -0.23
N SER A 192 -10.59 3.16 0.86
CA SER A 192 -11.00 4.39 1.55
C SER A 192 -9.80 5.17 2.07
N ARG A 193 -8.77 4.49 2.58
CA ARG A 193 -7.52 5.13 3.01
C ARG A 193 -6.79 5.81 1.87
N SER A 194 -6.65 5.13 0.72
CA SER A 194 -5.99 5.70 -0.46
C SER A 194 -6.78 6.87 -1.08
N ILE A 195 -8.11 6.86 -0.99
CA ILE A 195 -8.93 7.99 -1.45
C ILE A 195 -8.83 9.20 -0.50
N PHE A 196 -8.87 8.97 0.82
CA PHE A 196 -8.92 10.03 1.84
C PHE A 196 -7.56 10.35 2.47
N ASN A 197 -6.46 9.79 1.96
CA ASN A 197 -5.10 9.91 2.50
C ASN A 197 -5.01 9.62 4.02
N LYS A 198 -5.80 8.67 4.52
CA LYS A 198 -5.85 8.33 5.95
C LYS A 198 -4.78 7.30 6.30
N SER A 199 -3.80 7.69 7.10
CA SER A 199 -2.71 6.80 7.51
C SER A 199 -3.13 5.72 8.50
N THR A 200 -2.50 4.54 8.42
CA THR A 200 -2.57 3.47 9.44
C THR A 200 -1.45 3.58 10.48
N ARG A 201 -0.50 4.50 10.29
CA ARG A 201 0.64 4.64 11.21
C ARG A 201 0.20 5.35 12.48
N PHE A 202 0.53 4.75 13.62
CA PHE A 202 0.24 5.32 14.93
C PHE A 202 0.85 6.73 15.13
N SER A 203 1.96 7.02 14.45
CA SER A 203 2.58 8.36 14.44
C SER A 203 1.68 9.43 13.85
N ASP A 204 0.96 9.10 12.78
CA ASP A 204 0.19 10.07 12.01
C ASP A 204 -1.16 10.32 12.70
N LEU A 205 -1.72 9.29 13.36
CA LEU A 205 -2.89 9.41 14.25
C LEU A 205 -2.64 10.32 15.46
N ARG A 206 -1.38 10.55 15.86
CA ARG A 206 -1.01 11.45 16.95
C ARG A 206 -0.91 12.92 16.55
N ASN A 207 -0.78 13.19 15.26
CA ASN A 207 -0.55 14.53 14.68
C ASN A 207 -1.79 15.10 13.98
N ASP A 208 -2.88 14.32 13.87
CA ASP A 208 -4.18 14.78 13.37
C ASP A 208 -4.85 15.65 14.45
N ASP A 209 -4.29 16.84 14.69
CA ASP A 209 -4.76 17.86 15.63
C ASP A 209 -5.97 18.66 15.09
N ASP A 210 -6.48 18.32 13.89
CA ASP A 210 -7.68 18.92 13.29
C ASP A 210 -8.98 18.17 13.64
N ILE A 211 -9.08 17.65 14.87
CA ILE A 211 -10.38 17.26 15.43
C ILE A 211 -11.14 18.56 15.70
N HIS A 212 -11.85 19.06 14.69
CA HIS A 212 -12.91 20.04 14.85
C HIS A 212 -14.02 19.37 15.67
N VAL A 213 -13.87 19.39 16.99
CA VAL A 213 -14.86 18.83 17.92
C VAL A 213 -16.19 19.48 17.57
N PRO A 214 -17.22 18.73 17.11
CA PRO A 214 -18.53 19.31 16.94
C PRO A 214 -18.95 19.77 18.32
N VAL A 215 -19.12 21.08 18.49
CA VAL A 215 -19.73 21.65 19.70
C VAL A 215 -21.10 20.99 19.83
N MET A 216 -21.20 19.99 20.70
CA MET A 216 -22.47 19.39 21.07
C MET A 216 -23.28 20.51 21.73
N LYS A 217 -24.17 21.14 20.95
CA LYS A 217 -25.21 22.01 21.50
C LYS A 217 -26.07 21.10 22.37
N LYS A 218 -25.93 21.22 23.69
CA LYS A 218 -26.80 20.55 24.65
C LYS A 218 -28.25 20.86 24.28
N PRO A 219 -29.17 19.88 24.25
CA PRO A 219 -30.59 20.16 24.04
C PRO A 219 -31.08 21.02 25.21
N VAL A 220 -31.54 22.23 24.90
CA VAL A 220 -32.23 23.09 25.86
C VAL A 220 -33.59 22.44 26.13
N SER A 221 -33.69 21.71 27.24
CA SER A 221 -34.97 21.33 27.82
C SER A 221 -35.69 22.62 28.23
N LYS A 222 -36.75 22.97 27.51
CA LYS A 222 -37.66 24.05 27.91
C LYS A 222 -38.30 23.66 29.25
N PRO A 223 -38.18 24.44 30.33
CA PRO A 223 -38.98 24.20 31.52
C PRO A 223 -40.44 24.57 31.23
N ALA A 224 -41.35 23.67 31.57
CA ALA A 224 -42.78 23.92 31.55
C ALA A 224 -43.12 25.04 32.55
N MET A 225 -43.88 26.01 32.06
CA MET A 225 -44.38 27.17 32.78
C MET A 225 -45.48 26.72 33.76
N VAL A 226 -45.28 26.92 35.07
CA VAL A 226 -46.36 26.92 36.06
C VAL A 226 -46.44 28.33 36.62
N GLU A 227 -47.59 28.95 36.41
CA GLU A 227 -47.96 30.32 36.75
C GLU A 227 -48.45 30.38 38.21
N VAL A 228 -47.84 31.23 39.04
CA VAL A 228 -48.48 31.80 40.24
C VAL A 228 -48.05 33.27 40.36
N LYS A 229 -49.06 34.13 40.53
CA LYS A 229 -49.08 35.60 40.49
C LYS A 229 -48.55 36.31 41.74
N ALA A 230 -48.09 37.53 41.49
CA ALA A 230 -47.89 38.70 42.38
C ALA A 230 -46.74 38.57 43.41
N CYS A 231 -45.85 39.55 43.61
CA CYS A 231 -46.06 40.99 43.71
C CYS A 231 -44.88 41.82 43.17
N ASP A 232 -45.22 43.05 42.81
CA ASP A 232 -44.47 44.23 42.40
C ASP A 232 -43.15 44.52 43.16
N LEU A 233 -42.05 44.76 42.43
CA LEU A 233 -41.06 45.84 42.70
C LEU A 233 -40.02 45.91 41.56
N ASP A 234 -40.03 47.03 40.85
CA ASP A 234 -39.12 47.42 39.78
C ASP A 234 -37.82 48.04 40.34
N VAL A 235 -36.65 47.45 40.12
CA VAL A 235 -35.35 48.16 40.11
C VAL A 235 -34.37 47.44 39.18
N SER A 236 -34.06 48.11 38.06
CA SER A 236 -32.93 47.83 37.19
C SER A 236 -31.66 48.50 37.73
N VAL A 237 -30.62 47.74 38.12
CA VAL A 237 -29.25 48.28 38.24
C VAL A 237 -28.21 47.22 37.84
N ALA A 238 -27.48 47.53 36.77
CA ALA A 238 -26.19 46.94 36.47
C ALA A 238 -25.11 47.48 37.41
N LYS A 239 -24.35 46.59 38.08
CA LYS A 239 -22.88 46.72 38.26
C LYS A 239 -22.31 45.58 39.13
N GLU A 240 -21.36 44.89 38.51
CA GLU A 240 -20.05 44.51 39.03
C GLU A 240 -19.70 44.61 40.54
N HIS A 241 -19.05 43.52 40.98
CA HIS A 241 -17.87 43.45 41.86
C HIS A 241 -18.01 43.76 43.37
N LYS A 242 -18.06 42.70 44.20
CA LYS A 242 -17.00 42.24 45.12
C LYS A 242 -17.54 41.40 46.28
N LEU A 243 -16.72 40.43 46.67
CA LEU A 243 -16.84 39.59 47.85
C LEU A 243 -17.00 40.40 49.14
N SER A 244 -18.03 40.07 49.92
CA SER A 244 -18.03 40.23 51.38
C SER A 244 -18.80 39.06 52.02
N ARG A 245 -18.21 38.43 53.02
CA ARG A 245 -18.83 37.49 53.97
C ARG A 245 -18.26 37.82 55.36
N PRO A 246 -18.90 37.43 56.49
CA PRO A 246 -20.21 36.78 56.65
C PRO A 246 -21.09 37.37 57.80
N SER A 247 -22.39 37.06 57.80
CA SER A 247 -23.12 36.83 59.06
C SER A 247 -24.28 35.85 58.83
N SER A 248 -23.94 34.58 58.86
CA SER A 248 -24.79 33.56 59.47
C SER A 248 -23.94 32.31 59.65
N LEU A 249 -23.77 31.94 60.92
CA LEU A 249 -23.12 30.72 61.39
C LEU A 249 -23.90 29.49 60.90
N ARG A 250 -23.60 29.04 59.69
CA ARG A 250 -23.72 27.63 59.32
C ARG A 250 -22.48 27.29 58.51
N GLN A 251 -21.58 26.51 59.09
CA GLN A 251 -20.54 25.80 58.35
C GLN A 251 -21.25 24.79 57.44
N HIS A 252 -21.74 25.26 56.30
CA HIS A 252 -22.10 24.38 55.22
C HIS A 252 -20.80 23.81 54.66
N VAL A 253 -20.64 22.50 54.76
CA VAL A 253 -19.62 21.76 54.02
C VAL A 253 -19.93 21.96 52.55
N THR A 254 -19.13 22.77 51.86
CA THR A 254 -19.26 22.93 50.41
C THR A 254 -18.77 21.65 49.76
N ARG A 255 -19.69 20.91 49.14
CA ARG A 255 -19.34 19.74 48.33
C ARG A 255 -18.60 20.22 47.07
N PRO A 256 -17.39 19.73 46.78
CA PRO A 256 -16.75 20.02 45.51
C PRO A 256 -17.58 19.39 44.38
N GLU A 257 -18.00 20.23 43.43
CA GLU A 257 -18.65 19.77 42.20
C GLU A 257 -17.63 19.06 41.30
N PRO A 258 -18.05 18.03 40.56
CA PRO A 258 -17.18 17.30 39.66
C PRO A 258 -16.62 18.25 38.58
N ALA A 259 -15.29 18.30 38.48
CA ALA A 259 -14.62 19.10 37.46
C ALA A 259 -15.08 18.67 36.06
N SER A 260 -15.31 19.64 35.17
CA SER A 260 -15.64 19.35 33.79
C SER A 260 -14.48 18.61 33.12
N LEU A 261 -14.75 17.42 32.56
CA LEU A 261 -13.78 16.60 31.82
C LEU A 261 -13.41 17.18 30.44
N VAL A 262 -13.81 18.42 30.15
CA VAL A 262 -13.50 19.13 28.92
C VAL A 262 -12.24 19.95 29.16
N TYR A 263 -11.09 19.39 28.80
CA TYR A 263 -9.81 20.08 28.84
C TYR A 263 -9.56 20.77 27.50
N THR A 264 -9.55 22.10 27.49
CA THR A 264 -9.21 22.91 26.30
C THR A 264 -7.70 22.99 26.08
N VAL A 265 -6.91 22.83 27.15
CA VAL A 265 -5.46 23.02 27.12
C VAL A 265 -4.76 21.66 27.16
N ARG A 266 -4.10 21.30 26.05
CA ARG A 266 -3.22 20.13 25.98
C ARG A 266 -1.94 20.42 26.77
N PRO A 267 -1.58 19.61 27.79
CA PRO A 267 -0.33 19.80 28.51
C PRO A 267 0.85 19.65 27.53
N GLN A 268 1.73 20.65 27.52
CA GLN A 268 2.92 20.63 26.67
C GLN A 268 3.87 19.53 27.18
N SER A 269 4.33 18.68 26.26
CA SER A 269 5.31 17.66 26.59
C SER A 269 6.64 18.33 26.94
N LYS A 270 7.20 18.00 28.12
CA LYS A 270 8.57 18.41 28.49
C LYS A 270 9.65 17.59 27.77
N TYR A 271 9.26 16.73 26.82
CA TYR A 271 10.18 15.87 26.09
C TYR A 271 10.99 16.65 25.07
N ASN A 272 12.29 16.77 25.31
CA ASN A 272 13.24 17.35 24.36
C ASN A 272 13.92 16.23 23.55
N PRO A 273 13.68 16.13 22.22
CA PRO A 273 14.25 15.07 21.39
C PRO A 273 15.78 15.15 21.28
N GLU A 274 16.39 16.34 21.46
CA GLU A 274 17.84 16.52 21.45
C GLU A 274 18.50 15.85 22.68
N ILE A 275 17.86 15.91 23.85
CA ILE A 275 18.39 15.31 25.09
C ILE A 275 18.34 13.77 25.02
N ALA A 276 17.27 13.21 24.46
CA ALA A 276 17.15 11.77 24.24
C ALA A 276 18.17 11.26 23.21
N ARG A 277 18.39 12.01 22.11
CA ARG A 277 19.36 11.68 21.08
C ARG A 277 20.81 11.81 21.57
N THR A 278 21.12 12.82 22.36
CA THR A 278 22.46 12.98 22.97
C THR A 278 22.73 11.91 24.01
N SER A 279 21.75 11.51 24.81
CA SER A 279 21.88 10.39 25.75
C SER A 279 22.09 9.04 25.04
N ALA A 280 21.38 8.79 23.95
CA ALA A 280 21.56 7.59 23.11
C ALA A 280 22.94 7.58 22.43
N ARG A 281 23.40 8.72 21.90
CA ARG A 281 24.75 8.86 21.32
C ARG A 281 25.86 8.71 22.36
N GLN A 282 25.67 9.20 23.58
CA GLN A 282 26.62 8.98 24.69
C GLN A 282 26.72 7.49 25.06
N GLN A 283 25.64 6.72 24.88
CA GLN A 283 25.66 5.26 25.03
C GLN A 283 26.43 4.55 23.90
N GLU A 284 26.41 5.08 22.67
CA GLU A 284 27.22 4.57 21.54
C GLU A 284 28.73 4.84 21.70
N VAL A 285 29.11 5.88 22.46
CA VAL A 285 30.53 6.20 22.73
C VAL A 285 31.22 5.17 23.64
N HIS A 286 30.47 4.28 24.31
CA HIS A 286 31.04 3.10 24.97
C HIS A 286 31.32 1.98 23.93
N GLY A 287 32.11 2.32 22.91
CA GLY A 287 32.44 1.49 21.74
C GLY A 287 33.13 0.16 22.05
N ASP A 288 33.56 -0.04 23.28
CA ASP A 288 34.18 -1.29 23.72
C ASP A 288 33.13 -2.41 23.95
N SER A 289 31.90 -2.07 24.35
CA SER A 289 30.85 -3.07 24.62
C SER A 289 30.32 -3.71 23.33
N HIS A 290 30.04 -2.90 22.31
CA HIS A 290 29.51 -3.39 21.03
C HIS A 290 30.53 -4.26 20.28
N GLN A 291 31.81 -3.87 20.31
CA GLN A 291 32.89 -4.65 19.69
C GLN A 291 33.11 -5.99 20.41
N ARG A 292 33.03 -6.04 21.74
CA ARG A 292 33.09 -7.29 22.52
C ARG A 292 31.91 -8.21 22.22
N ILE A 293 30.70 -7.66 22.06
CA ILE A 293 29.50 -8.41 21.69
C ILE A 293 29.64 -8.98 20.27
N GLU A 294 30.11 -8.19 19.30
CA GLU A 294 30.35 -8.66 17.93
C GLU A 294 31.42 -9.76 17.85
N GLN A 295 32.52 -9.62 18.61
CA GLN A 295 33.55 -10.65 18.68
C GLN A 295 33.01 -11.96 19.27
N ARG A 296 32.20 -11.90 20.33
CA ARG A 296 31.51 -13.08 20.87
C ARG A 296 30.54 -13.69 19.87
N LEU A 297 29.79 -12.88 19.11
CA LEU A 297 28.86 -13.38 18.09
C LEU A 297 29.59 -14.08 16.94
N LYS A 298 30.76 -13.58 16.52
CA LYS A 298 31.60 -14.23 15.49
C LYS A 298 32.14 -15.57 15.97
N GLN A 299 32.58 -15.67 17.22
CA GLN A 299 33.05 -16.93 17.81
C GLN A 299 31.93 -17.98 17.92
N LEU A 300 30.71 -17.56 18.31
CA LEU A 300 29.54 -18.46 18.39
C LEU A 300 29.01 -18.90 17.02
N LYS A 301 29.19 -18.09 15.97
CA LYS A 301 28.83 -18.47 14.59
C LYS A 301 29.85 -19.45 13.98
N ALA A 302 31.13 -19.34 14.33
CA ALA A 302 32.18 -20.23 13.85
C ALA A 302 32.04 -21.66 14.41
N THR A 303 31.57 -21.81 15.66
CA THR A 303 31.39 -23.11 16.31
C THR A 303 30.10 -23.83 15.91
N ARG A 304 29.19 -23.18 15.18
CA ARG A 304 27.88 -23.72 14.77
C ARG A 304 27.84 -24.32 13.35
N LYS A 305 28.96 -24.87 12.85
CA LYS A 305 29.00 -25.66 11.60
C LYS A 305 28.47 -27.11 11.76
N LYS A 306 27.58 -27.37 12.73
CA LYS A 306 26.73 -28.56 12.73
C LYS A 306 25.29 -28.09 12.56
N PRO A 307 24.52 -28.62 11.60
CA PRO A 307 23.12 -28.23 11.45
C PRO A 307 22.40 -28.61 12.75
N LEU A 308 21.92 -27.60 13.48
CA LEU A 308 21.00 -27.81 14.58
C LEU A 308 19.68 -28.26 13.97
N GLN A 309 19.49 -29.57 13.85
CA GLN A 309 18.14 -30.11 13.76
C GLN A 309 17.38 -29.68 15.02
N ALA A 310 16.18 -29.13 14.85
CA ALA A 310 15.27 -28.90 15.96
C ALA A 310 15.03 -30.25 16.66
N ALA A 311 15.39 -30.36 17.94
CA ALA A 311 15.02 -31.52 18.72
C ALA A 311 13.49 -31.59 18.77
N LYS A 312 12.92 -32.74 18.38
CA LYS A 312 11.49 -32.99 18.55
C LYS A 312 11.16 -32.88 20.04
N LEU A 313 10.43 -31.84 20.41
CA LEU A 313 9.86 -31.71 21.74
C LEU A 313 8.86 -32.84 21.93
N SER A 314 9.16 -33.75 22.87
CA SER A 314 8.22 -34.80 23.28
C SER A 314 7.11 -34.16 24.12
N ALA A 315 5.87 -34.48 23.80
CA ALA A 315 4.66 -33.98 24.47
C ALA A 315 4.52 -34.45 25.95
N GLU A 316 5.41 -35.32 26.43
CA GLU A 316 5.37 -35.92 27.77
C GLU A 316 6.28 -35.25 28.83
N GLY A 317 6.93 -34.12 28.50
CA GLY A 317 7.51 -33.23 29.53
C GLY A 317 8.74 -33.75 30.32
N ARG A 318 9.49 -34.74 29.84
CA ARG A 318 10.59 -35.37 30.61
C ARG A 318 12.04 -34.90 30.33
N ARG A 319 12.26 -33.80 29.60
CA ARG A 319 13.60 -33.21 29.48
C ARG A 319 13.58 -31.69 29.51
N VAL A 320 13.52 -31.12 30.71
CA VAL A 320 14.00 -29.78 30.99
C VAL A 320 15.06 -29.89 32.08
N LEU A 321 16.33 -29.96 31.67
CA LEU A 321 17.43 -29.71 32.59
C LEU A 321 17.68 -28.20 32.58
N LEU A 322 17.33 -27.56 33.70
CA LEU A 322 17.71 -26.20 34.03
C LEU A 322 19.19 -26.21 34.40
N SER A 323 20.02 -25.62 33.56
CA SER A 323 21.40 -25.28 33.92
C SER A 323 21.37 -23.99 34.73
N VAL A 324 21.83 -24.07 35.98
CA VAL A 324 22.09 -22.95 36.90
C VAL A 324 23.27 -22.12 36.40
#